data_AF-A0A1C5LJ08-F1
#
_entry.id   AF-A0A1C5LJ08-F1
#
_cell.length_a   1.000
_cell.length_b   1.000
_cell.length_c   1.000
_cell.angle_alpha   90.00
_cell.angle_beta   90.00
_cell.angle_gamma   90.00
#
_symmetry.space_group_name_H-M   'P 1'
#
loop_
_entity.id
_entity.type
_entity.pdbx_description
1 polymer ?
#
loop_
_entity_poly.entity_id
_entity_poly.type
_entity_poly.pdbx_seq_one_letter_code
_entity_poly.pdbx_strand_id
1 'polypeptide(L)'
;MRGYFEIRTDLALEAKENLEKGKEELTGIHVREERDDEHRIYTTTVSIDTENSAKAIGKPVGCYITMEVPEMMDEDEDYHREISIFLAEKIKKMRKRQKGSVLLVGLGNRNVTPDALGPSVIDNLKITRHLAKEFGFLESTSTQVSALIPGVMAQTGMETLEILKGVISQTQPDTVVVIDALAARSIKRLNRTIQISDAGIHPGSGVGNNRCKINQDTVGVPVIAIGVPTVVDAATIVCDALEQTGLEGEQMQLFRETISPGLHTMFVTPKDIDETVKRISYTISEGLNMAFS
;
A
#
# COMPACT_ATOMS: atom_id res chain seq x y z
N MET A 1 2.64 -32.99 -1.05
CA MET A 1 2.33 -32.21 0.17
C MET A 1 1.16 -31.31 -0.17
N ARG A 2 -0.02 -31.58 0.39
CA ARG A 2 -1.18 -30.68 0.22
C ARG A 2 -0.87 -29.39 0.99
N GLY A 3 -0.66 -28.30 0.26
CA GLY A 3 -0.42 -27.00 0.88
C GLY A 3 -1.73 -26.47 1.45
N TYR A 4 -1.76 -26.16 2.74
CA TYR A 4 -2.86 -25.42 3.35
C TYR A 4 -2.98 -24.06 2.65
N PHE A 5 -4.16 -23.73 2.12
CA PHE A 5 -4.44 -22.41 1.58
C PHE A 5 -4.70 -21.44 2.73
N GLU A 6 -3.73 -20.57 2.99
CA GLU A 6 -3.84 -19.47 3.93
C GLU A 6 -4.23 -18.21 3.14
N ILE A 7 -5.35 -17.59 3.51
CA ILE A 7 -5.84 -16.38 2.84
C ILE A 7 -4.89 -15.23 3.17
N ARG A 8 -4.27 -14.64 2.15
CA ARG A 8 -3.25 -13.59 2.28
C ARG A 8 -3.88 -12.20 2.22
N THR A 9 -3.23 -11.24 2.88
CA THR A 9 -3.60 -9.82 2.81
C THR A 9 -2.38 -8.92 2.99
N ASP A 10 -2.33 -7.83 2.23
CA ASP A 10 -1.34 -6.78 2.43
C ASP A 10 -1.78 -5.74 3.47
N LEU A 11 -3.05 -5.72 3.87
CA LEU A 11 -3.60 -4.76 4.83
C LEU A 11 -3.37 -5.19 6.29
N ALA A 12 -2.83 -4.28 7.11
CA ALA A 12 -2.60 -4.51 8.54
C ALA A 12 -3.92 -4.67 9.32
N LEU A 13 -4.95 -3.93 8.92
CA LEU A 13 -6.28 -4.01 9.54
C LEU A 13 -6.92 -5.39 9.32
N GLU A 14 -6.86 -5.92 8.09
CA GLU A 14 -7.37 -7.27 7.80
C GLU A 14 -6.55 -8.36 8.51
N ALA A 15 -5.23 -8.20 8.62
CA ALA A 15 -4.39 -9.14 9.37
C ALA A 15 -4.79 -9.20 10.85
N LYS A 16 -5.10 -8.04 11.45
CA LYS A 16 -5.61 -7.96 12.83
C LYS A 16 -6.99 -8.60 12.99
N GLU A 17 -7.94 -8.31 12.10
CA GLU A 17 -9.29 -8.90 12.14
C GLU A 17 -9.25 -10.45 12.11
N ASN A 18 -8.28 -11.02 11.40
CA ASN A 18 -8.10 -12.48 11.34
C ASN A 18 -7.63 -13.09 12.66
N LEU A 19 -6.77 -12.39 13.40
CA LEU A 19 -6.29 -12.85 14.70
C LEU A 19 -7.37 -12.77 15.79
N GLU A 20 -8.22 -11.75 15.76
CA GLU A 20 -9.33 -11.63 16.73
C GLU A 20 -10.34 -12.76 16.60
N LYS A 21 -10.58 -13.27 15.38
CA LYS A 21 -11.37 -14.50 15.16
C LYS A 21 -10.73 -15.73 15.84
N GLY A 22 -9.42 -15.69 16.12
CA GLY A 22 -8.63 -16.73 16.78
C GLY A 22 -8.58 -16.67 18.32
N LYS A 23 -9.20 -15.66 18.97
CA LYS A 23 -9.25 -15.48 20.45
C LYS A 23 -7.91 -15.27 21.18
N GLU A 24 -6.91 -14.65 20.55
CA GLU A 24 -5.68 -14.21 21.27
C GLU A 24 -5.69 -12.69 21.51
N GLU A 25 -5.70 -12.26 22.78
CA GLU A 25 -5.41 -10.86 23.14
C GLU A 25 -3.91 -10.61 22.95
N LEU A 26 -3.57 -9.77 21.98
CA LEU A 26 -2.17 -9.47 21.67
C LEU A 26 -1.71 -8.23 22.45
N THR A 27 -0.76 -8.45 23.36
CA THR A 27 0.01 -7.37 23.98
C THR A 27 0.91 -6.70 22.94
N GLY A 28 1.01 -5.37 22.97
CA GLY A 28 1.88 -4.60 22.07
C GLY A 28 1.28 -4.21 20.70
N ILE A 29 -0.04 -4.34 20.53
CA ILE A 29 -0.78 -3.77 19.40
C ILE A 29 -1.72 -2.68 19.93
N HIS A 30 -1.56 -1.46 19.41
CA HIS A 30 -2.40 -0.32 19.77
C HIS A 30 -3.24 0.11 18.58
N VAL A 31 -4.56 0.22 18.78
CA VAL A 31 -5.51 0.62 17.73
C VAL A 31 -6.16 1.94 18.11
N ARG A 32 -6.20 2.86 17.15
CA ARG A 32 -6.91 4.14 17.26
C ARG A 32 -7.77 4.33 16.03
N GLU A 33 -9.06 4.56 16.25
CA GLU A 33 -10.04 4.82 15.21
C GLU A 33 -10.43 6.30 15.22
N GLU A 34 -10.48 6.90 14.04
CA GLU A 34 -10.93 8.27 13.80
C GLU A 34 -11.95 8.22 12.67
N ARG A 35 -13.06 8.93 12.84
CA ARG A 35 -14.12 8.99 11.85
C ARG A 35 -14.41 10.44 11.52
N ASP A 36 -14.36 10.74 10.24
CA ASP A 36 -14.89 11.98 9.68
C ASP A 36 -16.24 11.66 9.02
N ASP A 37 -17.32 12.08 9.67
CA ASP A 37 -18.68 11.85 9.19
C ASP A 37 -19.07 12.76 8.01
N GLU A 38 -18.48 13.95 7.93
CA GLU A 38 -18.74 14.93 6.86
C GLU A 38 -18.20 14.41 5.53
N HIS A 39 -16.97 13.89 5.55
CA HIS A 39 -16.30 13.34 4.37
C HIS A 39 -16.43 11.82 4.25
N ARG A 40 -17.11 11.14 5.18
CA ARG A 40 -17.28 9.68 5.23
C ARG A 40 -15.95 8.91 5.18
N ILE A 41 -14.88 9.50 5.74
CA ILE A 41 -13.55 8.90 5.79
C ILE A 41 -13.36 8.21 7.15
N TYR A 42 -13.01 6.94 7.13
CA TYR A 42 -12.73 6.15 8.33
C TYR A 42 -11.24 5.86 8.39
N THR A 43 -10.56 6.35 9.42
CA THR A 43 -9.13 6.11 9.60
C THR A 43 -8.89 5.20 10.78
N THR A 44 -8.22 4.07 10.54
CA THR A 44 -7.75 3.18 11.60
C THR A 44 -6.23 3.20 11.65
N THR A 45 -5.67 3.55 12.80
CA THR A 45 -4.22 3.51 13.04
C THR A 45 -3.90 2.27 13.89
N VAL A 46 -3.05 1.39 13.38
CA VAL A 46 -2.53 0.21 14.08
C VAL A 46 -1.04 0.42 14.31
N SER A 47 -0.62 0.46 15.58
CA SER A 47 0.80 0.51 15.97
C SER A 47 1.21 -0.86 16.52
N ILE A 48 2.26 -1.43 15.94
CA ILE A 48 2.85 -2.71 16.34
C ILE A 48 4.20 -2.41 16.96
N ASP A 49 4.33 -2.65 18.26
CA ASP A 49 5.49 -2.18 19.04
C ASP A 49 6.51 -3.29 19.36
N THR A 50 6.13 -4.56 19.21
CA THR A 50 6.99 -5.69 19.56
C THR A 50 7.14 -6.71 18.44
N GLU A 51 8.31 -7.36 18.36
CA GLU A 51 8.59 -8.43 17.40
C GLU A 51 7.69 -9.66 17.61
N ASN A 52 7.23 -9.90 18.83
CA ASN A 52 6.28 -10.99 19.09
C ASN A 52 4.92 -10.68 18.47
N SER A 53 4.43 -9.45 18.65
CA SER A 53 3.19 -8.96 18.02
C SER A 53 3.32 -8.97 16.49
N ALA A 54 4.48 -8.55 15.97
CA ALA A 54 4.78 -8.54 14.54
C ALA A 54 4.74 -9.95 13.92
N LYS A 55 5.27 -10.95 14.62
CA LYS A 55 5.19 -12.35 14.20
C LYS A 55 3.77 -12.90 14.27
N ALA A 56 3.01 -12.57 15.31
CA ALA A 56 1.64 -13.03 15.47
C ALA A 56 0.74 -12.50 14.34
N ILE A 57 0.85 -11.22 14.00
CA ILE A 57 0.05 -10.57 12.94
C ILE A 57 0.61 -10.76 11.54
N GLY A 58 1.85 -11.25 11.40
CA GLY A 58 2.51 -11.41 10.11
C GLY A 58 2.83 -10.07 9.43
N LYS A 59 2.90 -8.97 10.19
CA LYS A 59 3.30 -7.64 9.71
C LYS A 59 4.48 -7.12 10.54
N PRO A 60 5.49 -6.48 9.93
CA PRO A 60 6.62 -5.93 10.68
C PRO A 60 6.21 -4.90 11.75
N VAL A 61 7.11 -4.64 12.69
CA VAL A 61 6.99 -3.55 13.67
C VAL A 61 6.88 -2.21 12.94
N GLY A 62 5.96 -1.37 13.39
CA GLY A 62 5.73 -0.04 12.81
C GLY A 62 4.29 0.45 12.97
N CYS A 63 4.05 1.62 12.41
CA CYS A 63 2.75 2.27 12.37
C CYS A 63 2.10 2.06 11.00
N TYR A 64 0.82 1.71 11.02
CA TYR A 64 -0.01 1.48 9.85
C TYR A 64 -1.26 2.34 9.97
N ILE A 65 -1.49 3.21 8.99
CA ILE A 65 -2.69 4.04 8.90
C ILE A 65 -3.50 3.54 7.72
N THR A 66 -4.67 3.00 7.99
CA THR A 66 -5.62 2.55 6.97
C THR A 66 -6.75 3.55 6.86
N MET A 67 -6.87 4.20 5.71
CA MET A 67 -7.97 5.09 5.36
C MET A 67 -8.96 4.32 4.50
N GLU A 68 -10.16 4.05 5.02
CA GLU A 68 -11.28 3.51 4.27
C GLU A 68 -12.15 4.66 3.77
N VAL A 69 -12.31 4.71 2.45
CA VAL A 69 -12.98 5.79 1.74
C VAL A 69 -14.00 5.14 0.79
N PRO A 70 -15.24 4.94 1.25
CA PRO A 70 -16.29 4.29 0.47
C PRO A 70 -16.54 4.94 -0.90
N GLU A 71 -16.47 6.26 -0.97
CA GLU A 71 -16.81 7.06 -2.16
C GLU A 71 -15.57 7.36 -3.02
N MET A 72 -14.44 6.70 -2.79
CA MET A 72 -13.20 6.88 -3.58
C MET A 72 -13.36 6.56 -5.07
N MET A 73 -14.41 5.79 -5.41
CA MET A 73 -14.76 5.42 -6.78
C MET A 73 -15.71 6.41 -7.45
N ASP A 74 -16.33 7.32 -6.70
CA ASP A 74 -17.31 8.26 -7.25
C ASP A 74 -16.61 9.29 -8.15
N GLU A 75 -17.33 9.83 -9.14
CA GLU A 75 -16.72 10.71 -10.16
C GLU A 75 -16.59 12.18 -9.71
N ASP A 76 -16.99 12.49 -8.48
CA ASP A 76 -17.08 13.85 -7.98
C ASP A 76 -15.68 14.44 -7.67
N GLU A 77 -15.28 15.47 -8.41
CA GLU A 77 -13.96 16.12 -8.28
C GLU A 77 -13.74 16.71 -6.88
N ASP A 78 -14.80 17.18 -6.22
CA ASP A 78 -14.69 17.80 -4.89
C ASP A 78 -14.25 16.77 -3.84
N TYR A 79 -14.72 15.53 -3.97
CA TYR A 79 -14.41 14.47 -3.01
C TYR A 79 -12.95 14.00 -3.11
N HIS A 80 -12.39 13.96 -4.33
CA HIS A 80 -10.98 13.64 -4.53
C HIS A 80 -10.04 14.62 -3.84
N ARG A 81 -10.43 15.89 -3.77
CA ARG A 81 -9.62 16.93 -3.13
C ARG A 81 -9.51 16.70 -1.62
N GLU A 82 -10.63 16.40 -0.97
CA GLU A 82 -10.67 16.16 0.48
C GLU A 82 -9.83 14.93 0.86
N ILE A 83 -9.97 13.82 0.13
CA ILE A 83 -9.13 12.63 0.36
C ILE A 83 -7.64 12.98 0.25
N SER A 84 -7.28 13.80 -0.75
CA SER A 84 -5.90 14.24 -0.98
C SER A 84 -5.37 15.08 0.19
N ILE A 85 -6.19 15.98 0.76
CA ILE A 85 -5.85 16.78 1.95
C ILE A 85 -5.63 15.85 3.15
N PHE A 86 -6.55 14.94 3.44
CA PHE A 86 -6.41 13.96 4.51
C PHE A 86 -5.15 13.10 4.37
N LEU A 87 -4.91 12.58 3.17
CA LEU A 87 -3.71 11.81 2.84
C LEU A 87 -2.44 12.63 3.11
N ALA A 88 -2.40 13.89 2.67
CA ALA A 88 -1.27 14.78 2.89
C ALA A 88 -1.01 15.02 4.39
N GLU A 89 -2.05 15.19 5.19
CA GLU A 89 -1.91 15.34 6.65
C GLU A 89 -1.31 14.09 7.30
N LYS A 90 -1.80 12.90 6.94
CA LYS A 90 -1.29 11.64 7.50
C LYS A 90 0.18 11.41 7.10
N ILE A 91 0.54 11.69 5.85
CA ILE A 91 1.94 11.65 5.40
C ILE A 91 2.80 12.64 6.19
N LYS A 92 2.35 13.89 6.35
CA LYS A 92 3.08 14.91 7.13
C LYS A 92 3.31 14.48 8.58
N LYS A 93 2.34 13.80 9.21
CA LYS A 93 2.48 13.24 10.57
C LYS A 93 3.52 12.11 10.66
N MET A 94 3.68 11.31 9.61
CA MET A 94 4.66 10.21 9.56
C MET A 94 6.07 10.67 9.17
N ARG A 95 6.21 11.86 8.58
CA ARG A 95 7.52 12.41 8.21
C ARG A 95 8.34 12.76 9.45
N LYS A 96 9.54 12.22 9.54
CA LYS A 96 10.53 12.59 10.57
C LYS A 96 11.10 14.01 10.37
N ARG A 97 11.12 14.51 9.13
CA ARG A 97 11.61 15.84 8.76
C ARG A 97 10.63 16.56 7.84
N GLN A 98 10.32 17.81 8.18
CA GLN A 98 9.45 18.65 7.34
C GLN A 98 10.16 19.20 6.09
N LYS A 99 11.49 19.34 6.14
CA LYS A 99 12.32 19.81 5.02
C LYS A 99 13.37 18.75 4.68
N GLY A 100 13.82 18.75 3.43
CA GLY A 100 14.88 17.86 2.95
C GLY A 100 14.67 17.43 1.51
N SER A 101 15.22 16.27 1.19
CA SER A 101 15.13 15.61 -0.11
C SER A 101 14.33 14.32 -0.02
N VAL A 102 13.42 14.11 -0.96
CA VAL A 102 12.53 12.95 -1.00
C VAL A 102 12.67 12.25 -2.34
N LEU A 103 12.76 10.93 -2.29
CA LEU A 103 12.69 10.07 -3.46
C LEU A 103 11.36 9.30 -3.44
N LEU A 104 10.46 9.64 -4.37
CA LEU A 104 9.23 8.89 -4.59
C LEU A 104 9.47 7.75 -5.58
N VAL A 105 9.01 6.56 -5.23
CA VAL A 105 9.23 5.34 -6.00
C VAL A 105 7.88 4.74 -6.35
N GLY A 106 7.54 4.71 -7.63
CA GLY A 106 6.35 4.04 -8.13
C GLY A 106 6.65 2.59 -8.47
N LEU A 107 6.23 1.66 -7.62
CA LEU A 107 6.35 0.22 -7.87
C LEU A 107 5.22 -0.28 -8.75
N GLY A 108 5.53 -1.34 -9.49
CA GLY A 108 4.57 -2.06 -10.31
C GLY A 108 4.90 -2.03 -11.80
N ASN A 109 4.04 -2.67 -12.58
CA ASN A 109 4.19 -2.86 -14.01
C ASN A 109 3.16 -2.05 -14.79
N ARG A 110 3.62 -1.08 -15.58
CA ARG A 110 2.78 -0.25 -16.47
C ARG A 110 1.90 -1.07 -17.44
N ASN A 111 2.30 -2.29 -17.78
CA ASN A 111 1.60 -3.14 -18.74
C ASN A 111 0.48 -3.98 -18.10
N VAL A 112 0.33 -3.95 -16.77
CA VAL A 112 -0.70 -4.67 -16.04
C VAL A 112 -1.51 -3.63 -15.27
N THR A 113 -2.70 -3.26 -15.77
CA THR A 113 -3.48 -2.15 -15.22
C THR A 113 -3.60 -2.14 -13.69
N PRO A 114 -4.04 -3.22 -13.02
CA PRO A 114 -4.17 -3.20 -11.55
C PRO A 114 -2.82 -2.99 -10.82
N ASP A 115 -1.70 -3.28 -11.47
CA ASP A 115 -0.34 -3.11 -10.95
C ASP A 115 0.32 -1.81 -11.44
N ALA A 116 -0.38 -0.99 -12.24
CA ALA A 116 0.17 0.24 -12.82
C ALA A 116 0.05 1.47 -11.89
N LEU A 117 -0.56 1.31 -10.71
CA LEU A 117 -0.86 2.42 -9.79
C LEU A 117 0.39 3.26 -9.44
N GLY A 118 1.47 2.61 -8.99
CA GLY A 118 2.71 3.31 -8.64
C GLY A 118 3.24 4.17 -9.79
N PRO A 119 3.50 3.60 -10.98
CA PRO A 119 3.86 4.36 -12.17
C PRO A 119 2.90 5.52 -12.49
N SER A 120 1.58 5.28 -12.44
CA SER A 120 0.57 6.31 -12.72
C SER A 120 0.59 7.45 -11.71
N VAL A 121 0.85 7.17 -10.43
CA VAL A 121 1.01 8.22 -9.41
C VAL A 121 2.23 9.09 -9.74
N ILE A 122 3.36 8.46 -10.05
CA ILE A 122 4.61 9.18 -10.34
C ILE A 122 4.48 10.11 -11.55
N ASP A 123 3.76 9.69 -12.59
CA ASP A 123 3.57 10.50 -13.81
C ASP A 123 2.86 11.84 -13.55
N ASN A 124 2.14 11.97 -12.43
CA ASN A 124 1.39 13.17 -12.04
C ASN A 124 2.09 14.02 -10.96
N LEU A 125 3.32 13.67 -10.56
CA LEU A 125 4.06 14.39 -9.52
C LEU A 125 4.81 15.61 -10.04
N LYS A 126 4.87 16.66 -9.21
CA LYS A 126 5.70 17.84 -9.46
C LYS A 126 7.13 17.58 -9.00
N ILE A 127 8.02 17.28 -9.94
CA ILE A 127 9.43 16.99 -9.66
C ILE A 127 10.24 18.29 -9.55
N THR A 128 10.90 18.51 -8.42
CA THR A 128 11.56 19.80 -8.11
C THR A 128 13.08 19.70 -7.90
N ARG A 129 13.64 18.49 -7.75
CA ARG A 129 15.08 18.29 -7.50
C ARG A 129 15.99 18.92 -8.55
N HIS A 130 15.64 18.82 -9.83
CA HIS A 130 16.45 19.39 -10.93
C HIS A 130 16.44 20.92 -10.88
N LEU A 131 15.30 21.54 -10.57
CA LEU A 131 15.18 22.99 -10.42
C LEU A 131 16.07 23.54 -9.30
N ALA A 132 16.13 22.83 -8.17
CA ALA A 132 17.03 23.17 -7.06
C ALA A 132 18.50 23.16 -7.51
N LYS A 133 18.89 22.12 -8.26
CA LYS A 133 20.29 21.89 -8.65
C LYS A 133 20.75 22.83 -9.76
N GLU A 134 19.90 23.11 -10.74
CA GLU A 134 20.26 23.89 -11.93
C GLU A 134 20.13 25.39 -11.71
N PHE A 135 19.05 25.82 -11.03
CA PHE A 135 18.72 27.24 -10.92
C PHE A 135 18.97 27.81 -9.52
N GLY A 136 19.26 26.97 -8.52
CA GLY A 136 19.36 27.38 -7.12
C GLY A 136 18.06 27.98 -6.55
N PHE A 137 16.94 27.85 -7.29
CA PHE A 137 15.74 28.66 -7.14
C PHE A 137 14.62 27.99 -6.34
N LEU A 138 14.94 26.95 -5.56
CA LEU A 138 13.98 26.53 -4.55
C LEU A 138 14.10 27.52 -3.39
N GLU A 139 13.01 28.23 -3.11
CA GLU A 139 12.86 28.92 -1.83
C GLU A 139 13.31 27.95 -0.73
N SER A 140 14.09 28.46 0.23
CA SER A 140 14.66 27.72 1.38
C SER A 140 13.65 26.93 2.26
N THR A 141 12.39 26.89 1.82
CA THR A 141 11.20 26.33 2.45
C THR A 141 10.72 25.02 1.81
N SER A 142 10.98 24.77 0.52
CA SER A 142 10.37 23.63 -0.20
C SER A 142 11.21 22.35 -0.17
N THR A 143 10.53 21.20 -0.13
CA THR A 143 11.17 19.87 -0.18
C THR A 143 11.66 19.57 -1.60
N GLN A 144 12.89 19.05 -1.73
CA GLN A 144 13.42 18.62 -3.03
C GLN A 144 12.83 17.25 -3.40
N VAL A 145 11.99 17.23 -4.42
CA VAL A 145 11.27 16.04 -4.87
C VAL A 145 11.96 15.43 -6.08
N SER A 146 12.36 14.17 -5.96
CA SER A 146 12.77 13.30 -7.06
C SER A 146 11.85 12.11 -7.15
N ALA A 147 11.71 11.52 -8.35
CA ALA A 147 10.92 10.32 -8.53
C ALA A 147 11.65 9.28 -9.40
N LEU A 148 11.26 8.02 -9.23
CA LEU A 148 11.79 6.88 -9.96
C LEU A 148 10.71 5.82 -10.17
N ILE A 149 10.69 5.22 -11.35
CA ILE A 149 9.88 4.02 -11.64
C ILE A 149 10.87 2.93 -12.07
N PRO A 150 11.20 1.98 -11.17
CA PRO A 150 12.23 0.97 -11.44
C PRO A 150 11.75 -0.11 -12.41
N GLY A 151 10.43 -0.22 -12.64
CA GLY A 151 9.83 -1.34 -13.38
C GLY A 151 9.89 -2.65 -12.59
N VAL A 152 9.67 -3.76 -13.30
CA VAL A 152 9.70 -5.11 -12.71
C VAL A 152 10.90 -5.92 -13.22
N MET A 153 11.34 -6.91 -12.44
CA MET A 153 12.48 -7.77 -12.78
C MET A 153 12.35 -8.40 -14.17
N ALA A 154 11.14 -8.77 -14.60
CA ALA A 154 10.91 -9.35 -15.93
C ALA A 154 11.23 -8.40 -17.09
N GLN A 155 11.26 -7.07 -16.84
CA GLN A 155 11.61 -6.05 -17.83
C GLN A 155 13.08 -5.66 -17.76
N THR A 156 13.63 -5.56 -16.56
CA THR A 156 14.98 -5.00 -16.33
C THR A 156 16.06 -6.05 -16.14
N GLY A 157 15.69 -7.28 -15.78
CA GLY A 157 16.61 -8.32 -15.32
C GLY A 157 17.19 -8.07 -13.92
N MET A 158 16.76 -6.99 -13.24
CA MET A 158 17.29 -6.58 -11.95
C MET A 158 16.18 -6.56 -10.90
N GLU A 159 16.53 -6.94 -9.66
CA GLU A 159 15.62 -6.78 -8.53
C GLU A 159 15.37 -5.30 -8.23
N THR A 160 14.13 -4.95 -7.91
CA THR A 160 13.76 -3.55 -7.63
C THR A 160 14.61 -2.96 -6.50
N LEU A 161 14.88 -3.73 -5.45
CA LEU A 161 15.72 -3.29 -4.33
C LEU A 161 17.14 -2.92 -4.78
N GLU A 162 17.71 -3.61 -5.76
CA GLU A 162 19.05 -3.33 -6.28
C GLU A 162 19.10 -1.97 -6.96
N ILE A 163 18.13 -1.71 -7.85
CA ILE A 163 17.99 -0.41 -8.52
C ILE A 163 17.82 0.70 -7.48
N LEU A 164 16.96 0.50 -6.49
CA LEU A 164 16.73 1.49 -5.43
C LEU A 164 17.99 1.76 -4.60
N LYS A 165 18.72 0.73 -4.18
CA LYS A 165 20.00 0.91 -3.47
C LYS A 165 21.00 1.70 -4.29
N GLY A 166 21.13 1.39 -5.59
CA GLY A 166 21.98 2.12 -6.52
C GLY A 166 21.61 3.60 -6.54
N VAL A 167 20.34 3.92 -6.79
CA VAL A 167 19.87 5.32 -6.86
C VAL A 167 19.99 6.02 -5.52
N ILE A 168 19.59 5.40 -4.41
CA ILE A 168 19.66 5.99 -3.06
C ILE A 168 21.12 6.29 -2.67
N SER A 169 22.07 5.40 -2.99
CA SER A 169 23.49 5.63 -2.70
C SER A 169 24.04 6.87 -3.41
N GLN A 170 23.59 7.12 -4.64
CA GLN A 170 24.03 8.27 -5.45
C GLN A 170 23.28 9.56 -5.10
N THR A 171 22.00 9.43 -4.77
CA THR A 171 21.10 10.58 -4.63
C THR A 171 20.91 11.06 -3.19
N GLN A 172 21.22 10.21 -2.21
CA GLN A 172 21.16 10.44 -0.76
C GLN A 172 19.90 11.18 -0.30
N PRO A 173 18.69 10.67 -0.60
CA PRO A 173 17.45 11.28 -0.13
C PRO A 173 17.32 11.16 1.40
N ASP A 174 16.69 12.14 2.05
CA ASP A 174 16.36 12.10 3.48
C ASP A 174 15.22 11.12 3.81
N THR A 175 14.34 10.84 2.84
CA THR A 175 13.21 9.92 2.99
C THR A 175 12.84 9.33 1.63
N VAL A 176 12.48 8.05 1.62
CA VAL A 176 11.94 7.36 0.44
C VAL A 176 10.45 7.14 0.66
N VAL A 177 9.63 7.49 -0.33
CA VAL A 177 8.21 7.18 -0.34
C VAL A 177 7.96 6.16 -1.43
N VAL A 178 7.40 5.01 -1.08
CA VAL A 178 7.13 3.92 -2.02
C VAL A 178 5.63 3.83 -2.23
N ILE A 179 5.20 3.81 -3.49
CA ILE A 179 3.79 3.68 -3.87
C ILE A 179 3.63 2.34 -4.60
N ASP A 180 2.72 1.50 -4.12
CA ASP A 180 2.51 0.16 -4.67
C ASP A 180 1.02 -0.21 -4.76
N ALA A 181 0.71 -1.11 -5.67
CA ALA A 181 -0.59 -1.79 -5.68
C ALA A 181 -0.56 -2.94 -4.66
N LEU A 182 -1.61 -3.07 -3.85
CA LEU A 182 -1.73 -4.10 -2.82
C LEU A 182 -2.79 -5.15 -3.22
N ALA A 183 -2.78 -6.28 -2.52
CA ALA A 183 -3.91 -7.20 -2.51
C ALA A 183 -4.73 -7.10 -1.21
N ALA A 184 -6.05 -7.00 -1.34
CA ALA A 184 -6.98 -7.13 -0.22
C ALA A 184 -7.43 -8.58 -0.06
N ARG A 185 -7.96 -8.88 1.12
CA ARG A 185 -8.74 -10.09 1.39
C ARG A 185 -10.24 -9.84 1.23
N SER A 186 -10.71 -8.62 1.46
CA SER A 186 -12.13 -8.27 1.32
C SER A 186 -12.40 -7.47 0.07
N ILE A 187 -13.43 -7.88 -0.68
CA ILE A 187 -13.96 -7.10 -1.82
C ILE A 187 -14.41 -5.70 -1.36
N LYS A 188 -14.84 -5.55 -0.11
CA LYS A 188 -15.32 -4.25 0.43
C LYS A 188 -14.23 -3.17 0.49
N ARG A 189 -12.95 -3.58 0.55
CA ARG A 189 -11.78 -2.69 0.66
C ARG A 189 -11.06 -2.48 -0.68
N LEU A 190 -11.42 -3.26 -1.69
CA LEU A 190 -10.89 -3.16 -3.04
C LEU A 190 -11.16 -1.77 -3.61
N ASN A 191 -10.10 -1.05 -4.02
CA ASN A 191 -10.14 0.30 -4.59
C ASN A 191 -10.79 1.37 -3.69
N ARG A 192 -10.99 1.09 -2.40
CA ARG A 192 -11.67 1.98 -1.42
C ARG A 192 -10.84 2.16 -0.16
N THR A 193 -9.56 1.80 -0.20
CA THR A 193 -8.69 1.80 0.97
C THR A 193 -7.30 2.28 0.57
N ILE A 194 -6.75 3.21 1.34
CA ILE A 194 -5.35 3.62 1.24
C ILE A 194 -4.67 3.23 2.54
N GLN A 195 -3.60 2.45 2.45
CA GLN A 195 -2.75 2.12 3.59
C GLN A 195 -1.45 2.92 3.51
N ILE A 196 -1.07 3.55 4.60
CA ILE A 196 0.21 4.25 4.78
C ILE A 196 0.97 3.55 5.90
N SER A 197 2.27 3.30 5.73
CA SER A 197 3.09 2.66 6.76
C SER A 197 4.52 3.17 6.79
N ASP A 198 5.14 3.25 7.97
CA ASP A 198 6.57 3.51 8.14
C ASP A 198 7.40 2.22 8.29
N ALA A 199 6.75 1.06 8.33
CA ALA A 199 7.40 -0.25 8.38
C ALA A 199 8.01 -0.67 7.02
N GLY A 200 7.73 0.10 5.96
CA GLY A 200 8.08 -0.23 4.59
C GLY A 200 7.06 -1.14 3.90
N ILE A 201 7.49 -1.80 2.83
CA ILE A 201 6.63 -2.66 2.02
C ILE A 201 7.33 -3.95 1.59
N HIS A 202 6.54 -4.97 1.33
CA HIS A 202 6.98 -6.25 0.77
C HIS A 202 6.27 -6.45 -0.58
N PRO A 203 6.88 -6.03 -1.70
CA PRO A 203 6.17 -5.97 -2.97
C PRO A 203 5.69 -7.35 -3.44
N GLY A 204 4.40 -7.44 -3.78
CA GLY A 204 3.77 -8.66 -4.29
C GLY A 204 3.39 -9.71 -3.24
N SER A 205 3.55 -9.44 -1.93
CA SER A 205 3.27 -10.45 -0.89
C SER A 205 1.83 -10.94 -0.88
N GLY A 206 0.86 -10.06 -1.15
CA GLY A 206 -0.56 -10.39 -1.16
C GLY A 206 -1.01 -11.28 -2.31
N VAL A 207 -0.22 -11.38 -3.39
CA VAL A 207 -0.45 -12.30 -4.52
C VAL A 207 0.55 -13.47 -4.54
N GLY A 208 1.28 -13.68 -3.43
CA GLY A 208 2.19 -14.81 -3.26
C GLY A 208 3.60 -14.65 -3.84
N ASN A 209 3.97 -13.44 -4.28
CA ASN A 209 5.33 -13.11 -4.65
C ASN A 209 6.05 -12.47 -3.44
N ASN A 210 7.04 -13.15 -2.89
CA ASN A 210 7.88 -12.59 -1.82
C ASN A 210 9.15 -11.97 -2.41
N ARG A 211 9.05 -10.74 -2.93
CA ARG A 211 10.23 -9.98 -3.40
C ARG A 211 11.02 -9.41 -2.22
N CYS A 212 12.21 -8.86 -2.44
CA CYS A 212 12.96 -8.29 -1.33
C CYS A 212 12.20 -7.12 -0.67
N LYS A 213 12.15 -7.11 0.67
CA LYS A 213 11.52 -6.05 1.46
C LYS A 213 12.18 -4.69 1.21
N ILE A 214 11.38 -3.63 1.14
CA ILE A 214 11.82 -2.25 1.01
C ILE A 214 11.43 -1.52 2.29
N ASN A 215 12.37 -1.37 3.21
CA ASN A 215 12.19 -0.69 4.49
C ASN A 215 13.48 0.04 4.90
N GLN A 216 13.45 0.74 6.04
CA GLN A 216 14.61 1.49 6.52
C GLN A 216 15.87 0.62 6.69
N ASP A 217 15.73 -0.64 7.09
CA ASP A 217 16.86 -1.57 7.27
C ASP A 217 17.49 -1.98 5.93
N THR A 218 16.67 -2.17 4.89
CA THR A 218 17.18 -2.62 3.60
C THR A 218 17.76 -1.49 2.76
N VAL A 219 17.18 -0.28 2.81
CA VAL A 219 17.66 0.86 1.99
C VAL A 219 18.49 1.90 2.77
N GLY A 220 18.52 1.83 4.10
CA GLY A 220 19.34 2.70 4.95
C GLY A 220 18.78 4.10 5.22
N VAL A 221 17.62 4.43 4.67
CA VAL A 221 16.93 5.73 4.84
C VAL A 221 15.48 5.50 5.25
N PRO A 222 14.84 6.42 6.01
CA PRO A 222 13.43 6.28 6.38
C PRO A 222 12.53 6.01 5.16
N VAL A 223 11.65 5.02 5.28
CA VAL A 223 10.72 4.62 4.21
C VAL A 223 9.29 4.85 4.68
N ILE A 224 8.49 5.50 3.83
CA ILE A 224 7.03 5.55 3.96
C ILE A 224 6.46 4.77 2.79
N ALA A 225 5.68 3.71 3.06
CA ALA A 225 4.95 2.97 2.05
C ALA A 225 3.51 3.48 1.97
N ILE A 226 3.01 3.64 0.75
CA ILE A 226 1.61 3.91 0.45
C ILE A 226 1.14 2.80 -0.47
N GLY A 227 0.03 2.16 -0.12
CA GLY A 227 -0.52 1.09 -0.91
C GLY A 227 -2.03 1.12 -0.99
N VAL A 228 -2.56 0.76 -2.14
CA VAL A 228 -4.00 0.66 -2.39
C VAL A 228 -4.33 -0.73 -2.90
N PRO A 229 -5.30 -1.43 -2.31
CA PRO A 229 -5.71 -2.73 -2.82
C PRO A 229 -6.41 -2.60 -4.17
N THR A 230 -5.79 -3.09 -5.23
CA THR A 230 -6.35 -3.08 -6.59
C THR A 230 -6.79 -4.47 -7.04
N VAL A 231 -6.38 -5.51 -6.32
CA VAL A 231 -6.72 -6.90 -6.60
C VAL A 231 -7.11 -7.65 -5.34
N VAL A 232 -7.80 -8.76 -5.55
CA VAL A 232 -8.15 -9.78 -4.55
C VAL A 232 -7.80 -11.15 -5.14
N ASP A 233 -7.32 -12.08 -4.32
CA ASP A 233 -7.06 -13.47 -4.76
C ASP A 233 -8.40 -14.14 -5.16
N ALA A 234 -8.40 -14.85 -6.29
CA ALA A 234 -9.60 -15.52 -6.80
C ALA A 234 -10.17 -16.53 -5.79
N ALA A 235 -9.31 -17.27 -5.08
CA ALA A 235 -9.75 -18.21 -4.07
C ALA A 235 -10.42 -17.51 -2.88
N THR A 236 -10.01 -16.28 -2.57
CA THR A 236 -10.61 -15.46 -1.52
C THR A 236 -12.04 -15.05 -1.87
N ILE A 237 -12.31 -14.66 -3.11
CA ILE A 237 -13.68 -14.34 -3.57
C ILE A 237 -14.60 -15.57 -3.43
N VAL A 238 -14.10 -16.76 -3.81
CA VAL A 238 -14.88 -17.99 -3.69
C VAL A 238 -15.17 -18.31 -2.22
N CYS A 239 -14.17 -18.17 -1.34
CA CYS A 239 -14.37 -18.34 0.10
C CYS A 239 -15.39 -17.34 0.66
N ASP A 240 -15.28 -16.05 0.33
CA ASP A 240 -16.21 -15.01 0.79
C ASP A 240 -17.65 -15.29 0.31
N ALA A 241 -17.82 -15.77 -0.93
CA ALA A 241 -19.13 -16.13 -1.47
C ALA A 241 -19.76 -17.34 -0.76
N LEU A 242 -18.96 -18.34 -0.39
CA LEU A 242 -19.43 -19.52 0.34
C LEU A 242 -19.73 -19.21 1.82
N GLU A 243 -18.95 -18.33 2.45
CA GLU A 243 -19.27 -17.82 3.79
C GLU A 243 -20.65 -17.16 3.81
N GLN A 244 -21.01 -16.42 2.75
CA GLN A 244 -22.34 -15.80 2.63
C GLN A 244 -23.50 -16.80 2.45
N THR A 245 -23.23 -18.04 2.02
CA THR A 245 -24.27 -19.08 1.94
C THR A 245 -24.48 -19.82 3.26
N GLY A 246 -23.71 -19.48 4.31
CA GLY A 246 -23.77 -20.10 5.62
C GLY A 246 -22.89 -21.34 5.77
N LEU A 247 -21.96 -21.58 4.83
CA LEU A 247 -20.96 -22.64 4.96
C LEU A 247 -19.86 -22.18 5.93
N GLU A 248 -19.85 -22.74 7.13
CA GLU A 248 -18.87 -22.44 8.18
C GLU A 248 -18.15 -23.71 8.66
N GLY A 249 -17.03 -23.53 9.38
CA GLY A 249 -16.32 -24.61 10.06
C GLY A 249 -15.70 -25.65 9.11
N GLU A 250 -15.93 -26.93 9.40
CA GLU A 250 -15.31 -28.07 8.68
C GLU A 250 -15.64 -28.09 7.19
N GLN A 251 -16.83 -27.62 6.80
CA GLN A 251 -17.27 -27.60 5.40
C GLN A 251 -16.45 -26.59 4.57
N MET A 252 -16.17 -25.43 5.15
CA MET A 252 -15.29 -24.42 4.55
C MET A 252 -13.84 -24.92 4.49
N GLN A 253 -13.37 -25.63 5.52
CA GLN A 253 -12.03 -26.17 5.56
C GLN A 253 -11.81 -27.25 4.49
N LEU A 254 -12.76 -28.18 4.34
CA LEU A 254 -12.75 -29.18 3.29
C LEU A 254 -12.80 -28.54 1.89
N PHE A 255 -13.58 -27.47 1.74
CA PHE A 255 -13.62 -26.74 0.48
C PHE A 255 -12.27 -26.11 0.15
N ARG A 256 -11.61 -25.43 1.10
CA ARG A 256 -10.26 -24.86 0.90
C ARG A 256 -9.24 -25.91 0.49
N GLU A 257 -9.35 -27.14 1.00
CA GLU A 257 -8.49 -28.27 0.60
C GLU A 257 -8.80 -28.81 -0.82
N THR A 258 -9.97 -28.50 -1.35
CA THR A 258 -10.47 -28.97 -2.65
C THR A 258 -10.36 -27.91 -3.75
N ILE A 259 -10.07 -26.64 -3.39
CA ILE A 259 -9.85 -25.55 -4.35
C ILE A 259 -8.75 -25.97 -5.35
N SER A 260 -9.04 -25.79 -6.64
CA SER A 260 -8.09 -26.09 -7.70
C SER A 260 -6.79 -25.28 -7.50
N PRO A 261 -5.61 -25.91 -7.54
CA PRO A 261 -4.34 -25.22 -7.36
C PRO A 261 -4.13 -24.04 -8.32
N GLY A 262 -4.77 -24.05 -9.50
CA GLY A 262 -4.70 -22.95 -10.47
C GLY A 262 -5.39 -21.66 -10.02
N LEU A 263 -6.33 -21.73 -9.07
CA LEU A 263 -6.96 -20.52 -8.52
C LEU A 263 -5.99 -19.71 -7.66
N HIS A 264 -4.99 -20.34 -7.05
CA HIS A 264 -3.98 -19.66 -6.22
C HIS A 264 -3.04 -18.75 -7.04
N THR A 265 -3.02 -18.90 -8.36
CA THR A 265 -2.20 -18.06 -9.26
C THR A 265 -3.04 -17.02 -10.00
N MET A 266 -4.31 -16.86 -9.61
CA MET A 266 -5.25 -15.92 -10.23
C MET A 266 -5.64 -14.85 -9.23
N PHE A 267 -5.67 -13.61 -9.72
CA PHE A 267 -6.26 -12.49 -9.01
C PHE A 267 -7.45 -11.95 -9.81
N VAL A 268 -8.33 -11.24 -9.12
CA VAL A 268 -9.53 -10.64 -9.69
C VAL A 268 -9.51 -9.15 -9.37
N THR A 269 -10.01 -8.37 -10.32
CA THR A 269 -10.13 -6.91 -10.25
C THR A 269 -11.46 -6.49 -10.89
N PRO A 270 -12.03 -5.33 -10.55
CA PRO A 270 -13.21 -4.79 -11.22
C PRO A 270 -12.96 -4.54 -12.71
N LYS A 271 -14.03 -4.48 -13.51
CA LYS A 271 -13.95 -4.31 -14.97
C LYS A 271 -13.49 -2.90 -15.38
N ASP A 272 -13.77 -1.93 -14.54
CA ASP A 272 -13.49 -0.50 -14.65
C ASP A 272 -12.13 -0.11 -14.02
N ILE A 273 -11.27 -1.09 -13.72
CA ILE A 273 -9.99 -0.88 -13.05
C ILE A 273 -9.09 0.15 -13.73
N ASP A 274 -9.15 0.27 -15.06
CA ASP A 274 -8.38 1.26 -15.83
C ASP A 274 -8.70 2.69 -15.37
N GLU A 275 -9.99 2.98 -15.21
CA GLU A 275 -10.47 4.29 -14.75
C GLU A 275 -10.22 4.47 -13.26
N THR A 276 -10.47 3.43 -12.46
CA THR A 276 -10.24 3.47 -11.02
C THR A 276 -8.78 3.75 -10.68
N VAL A 277 -7.83 3.04 -11.28
CA VAL A 277 -6.38 3.26 -11.06
C VAL A 277 -5.99 4.68 -11.47
N LYS A 278 -6.52 5.18 -12.58
CA LYS A 278 -6.28 6.56 -13.02
C LYS A 278 -6.76 7.58 -11.99
N ARG A 279 -8.00 7.47 -11.50
CA ARG A 279 -8.55 8.39 -10.49
C ARG A 279 -7.78 8.35 -9.17
N ILE A 280 -7.55 7.14 -8.65
CA ILE A 280 -6.76 6.93 -7.43
C ILE A 280 -5.35 7.51 -7.60
N SER A 281 -4.75 7.37 -8.79
CA SER A 281 -3.42 7.93 -9.05
C SER A 281 -3.39 9.45 -8.94
N TYR A 282 -4.43 10.15 -9.41
CA TYR A 282 -4.57 11.58 -9.25
C TYR A 282 -4.69 11.97 -7.77
N THR A 283 -5.61 11.33 -7.03
CA THR A 283 -5.79 11.59 -5.59
C THR A 283 -4.50 11.41 -4.80
N ILE A 284 -3.77 10.32 -5.03
CA ILE A 284 -2.50 10.08 -4.33
C ILE A 284 -1.46 11.11 -4.76
N SER A 285 -1.34 11.42 -6.05
CA SER A 285 -0.37 12.40 -6.54
C SER A 285 -0.63 13.82 -6.02
N GLU A 286 -1.90 14.23 -5.93
CA GLU A 286 -2.34 15.49 -5.33
C GLU A 286 -1.94 15.55 -3.85
N GLY A 287 -2.28 14.50 -3.08
CA GLY A 287 -1.92 14.41 -1.67
C GLY A 287 -0.40 14.43 -1.44
N LEU A 288 0.37 13.76 -2.29
CA LEU A 288 1.84 13.79 -2.25
C LEU A 288 2.39 15.18 -2.62
N ASN A 289 1.86 15.83 -3.65
CA ASN A 289 2.24 17.18 -4.03
C ASN A 289 1.98 18.16 -2.87
N MET A 290 0.85 18.07 -2.14
CA MET A 290 0.59 18.88 -0.94
C MET A 290 1.46 18.51 0.26
N ALA A 291 1.82 17.23 0.40
CA ALA A 291 2.66 16.73 1.47
C ALA A 291 4.10 17.23 1.36
N PHE A 292 4.58 17.45 0.13
CA PHE A 292 5.97 17.77 -0.19
C PHE A 292 6.18 19.13 -0.89
N SER A 293 5.12 19.92 -1.12
CA SER A 293 5.23 21.32 -1.58
C SER A 293 5.93 22.22 -0.57
#